data_AF-A0A821ZSF1-F1
#
_entry.id   AF-A0A821ZSF1-F1
#
_cell.length_a   1.000
_cell.length_b   1.000
_cell.length_c   1.000
_cell.angle_alpha   90.00
_cell.angle_beta   90.00
_cell.angle_gamma   90.00
#
_symmetry.space_group_name_H-M   'P 1'
#
loop_
_entity.id
_entity.type
_entity.pdbx_description
1 polymer ?
#
loop_
_entity_poly.entity_id
_entity_poly.type
_entity_poly.pdbx_seq_one_letter_code
_entity_poly.pdbx_strand_id
1 'polypeptide(L)'
;MYSNGTISYQEPRKYTFDRAQSVDDETFSFTTINVVYMVDSIAYDTFLVSNGVGDNAYGIERVDPVGTIERFNYLTSLLIWSDQYANMINGTDGTMWHPNATKDERIYAFIPDICRSIYLTFNETRRNIADVDLYRYTLPLTIFSNSSENRGFCMNGTTFNNIYELQCLPDGLFTQTPCQHFGGSLSIPFPIIASNPHFLDADPIVLDAVEGMHPNDTIHRSFADIEPTTG
;
A
#
# COMPACT_ATOMS: atom_id res chain seq x y z
N MET A 1 -17.71 -18.58 3.32
CA MET A 1 -17.11 -18.80 4.65
C MET A 1 -16.65 -20.23 4.70
N TYR A 2 -15.38 -20.46 5.02
CA TYR A 2 -14.75 -21.77 5.06
C TYR A 2 -14.77 -22.33 6.49
N SER A 3 -14.57 -23.64 6.62
CA SER A 3 -14.57 -24.34 7.91
C SER A 3 -13.43 -23.92 8.85
N ASN A 4 -12.39 -23.26 8.33
CA ASN A 4 -11.26 -22.75 9.11
C ASN A 4 -11.45 -21.30 9.59
N GLY A 5 -12.66 -20.73 9.50
CA GLY A 5 -12.89 -19.35 9.95
C GLY A 5 -12.43 -18.26 8.98
N THR A 6 -12.43 -18.54 7.68
CA THR A 6 -12.02 -17.55 6.67
C THR A 6 -13.14 -17.21 5.71
N ILE A 7 -13.05 -16.05 5.07
CA ILE A 7 -13.96 -15.58 4.04
C ILE A 7 -13.11 -15.17 2.83
N SER A 8 -13.49 -15.64 1.64
CA SER A 8 -12.90 -15.14 0.39
C SER A 8 -13.87 -14.20 -0.29
N TYR A 9 -13.32 -13.13 -0.86
CA TYR A 9 -14.05 -12.18 -1.68
C TYR A 9 -13.16 -11.65 -2.81
N GLN A 10 -13.82 -11.06 -3.80
CA GLN A 10 -13.21 -10.22 -4.81
C GLN A 10 -13.78 -8.82 -4.62
N GLU A 11 -12.93 -7.80 -4.73
CA GLU A 11 -13.33 -6.40 -4.58
C GLU A 11 -13.52 -5.75 -5.97
N PRO A 12 -14.74 -5.74 -6.55
CA PRO A 12 -14.96 -5.02 -7.79
C PRO A 12 -14.97 -3.50 -7.52
N ARG A 13 -13.96 -2.80 -8.03
CA ARG A 13 -13.91 -1.33 -7.96
C ARG A 13 -14.63 -0.71 -9.15
N LYS A 14 -15.57 0.20 -8.88
CA LYS A 14 -16.27 0.97 -9.91
C LYS A 14 -16.14 2.46 -9.60
N TYR A 15 -15.62 3.20 -10.58
CA TYR A 15 -15.51 4.65 -10.51
C TYR A 15 -16.60 5.28 -11.38
N THR A 16 -17.26 6.31 -10.86
CA THR A 16 -18.25 7.12 -11.59
C THR A 16 -17.81 8.57 -11.51
N PHE A 17 -17.69 9.22 -12.66
CA PHE A 17 -17.29 10.63 -12.71
C PHE A 17 -18.41 11.52 -12.15
N ASP A 18 -18.08 12.33 -11.14
CA ASP A 18 -18.97 13.34 -10.58
C ASP A 18 -18.51 14.74 -11.02
N ARG A 19 -19.22 15.29 -12.03
CA ARG A 19 -18.91 16.61 -12.59
C ARG A 19 -19.08 17.74 -11.57
N ALA A 20 -20.01 17.61 -10.62
CA ALA A 20 -20.29 18.67 -9.65
C ALA A 20 -19.18 18.84 -8.60
N GLN A 21 -18.39 17.78 -8.38
CA GLN A 21 -17.24 17.78 -7.48
C GLN A 21 -15.89 17.88 -8.21
N SER A 22 -15.90 18.07 -9.54
CA SER A 22 -14.70 18.12 -10.38
C SER A 22 -14.44 19.53 -10.88
N VAL A 23 -13.17 19.94 -10.90
CA VAL A 23 -12.75 21.26 -11.41
C VAL A 23 -13.11 21.42 -12.90
N ASP A 24 -12.94 20.35 -13.68
CA ASP A 24 -13.19 20.35 -15.12
C ASP A 24 -13.94 19.09 -15.58
N ASP A 25 -14.29 19.01 -16.87
CA ASP A 25 -14.96 17.87 -17.49
C ASP A 25 -13.98 16.88 -18.14
N GLU A 26 -14.54 15.82 -18.72
CA GLU A 26 -13.80 14.74 -19.39
C GLU A 26 -13.07 15.19 -20.67
N THR A 27 -13.28 16.42 -21.14
CA THR A 27 -12.61 16.98 -22.32
C THR A 27 -11.37 17.81 -21.97
N PHE A 28 -11.11 18.04 -20.68
CA PHE A 28 -9.91 18.73 -20.23
C PHE A 28 -8.64 18.03 -20.73
N SER A 29 -7.66 18.83 -21.18
CA SER A 29 -6.41 18.33 -21.71
C SER A 29 -5.22 18.84 -20.90
N PHE A 30 -4.25 17.96 -20.68
CA PHE A 30 -2.99 18.29 -20.03
C PHE A 30 -1.82 17.63 -20.78
N THR A 31 -0.65 18.24 -20.68
CA THR A 31 0.58 17.70 -21.29
C THR A 31 1.39 16.99 -20.21
N THR A 32 1.78 15.75 -20.48
CA THR A 32 2.62 14.93 -19.60
C THR A 32 3.57 14.06 -20.43
N ILE A 33 4.40 13.27 -19.75
CA ILE A 33 5.23 12.24 -20.39
C ILE A 33 4.32 11.28 -21.17
N ASN A 34 4.75 10.89 -22.36
CA ASN A 34 4.01 9.93 -23.18
C ASN A 34 4.07 8.52 -22.54
N VAL A 35 3.10 8.22 -21.68
CA VAL A 35 2.91 6.93 -21.04
C VAL A 35 1.96 6.11 -21.90
N VAL A 36 2.49 5.20 -22.73
CA VAL A 36 1.66 4.24 -23.46
C VAL A 36 1.31 3.10 -22.51
N TYR A 37 0.18 3.21 -21.81
CA TYR A 37 -0.33 2.18 -20.92
C TYR A 37 -1.43 1.39 -21.64
N MET A 38 -1.16 0.13 -22.01
CA MET A 38 -2.18 -0.80 -22.47
C MET A 38 -2.62 -1.63 -21.26
N VAL A 39 -3.80 -1.31 -20.71
CA VAL A 39 -4.48 -2.21 -19.78
C VAL A 39 -4.97 -3.41 -20.55
N ASP A 40 -4.42 -4.60 -20.27
CA ASP A 40 -5.05 -5.84 -20.69
C ASP A 40 -4.93 -6.90 -19.60
N SER A 41 -5.79 -6.76 -18.59
CA SER A 41 -6.71 -7.80 -18.13
C SER A 41 -7.42 -7.27 -16.88
N ILE A 42 -8.70 -7.58 -16.77
CA ILE A 42 -9.46 -7.36 -15.53
C ILE A 42 -8.94 -8.41 -14.54
N ALA A 43 -7.82 -8.11 -13.89
CA ALA A 43 -7.35 -8.90 -12.76
C ALA A 43 -8.22 -8.53 -11.56
N TYR A 44 -9.09 -9.43 -11.15
CA TYR A 44 -9.81 -9.29 -9.89
C TYR A 44 -8.88 -9.72 -8.76
N ASP A 45 -8.50 -8.78 -7.92
CA ASP A 45 -7.80 -9.08 -6.69
C ASP A 45 -8.71 -9.94 -5.80
N THR A 46 -8.23 -11.15 -5.50
CA THR A 46 -8.93 -12.13 -4.68
C THR A 46 -8.28 -12.17 -3.32
N PHE A 47 -9.04 -11.80 -2.30
CA PHE A 47 -8.62 -11.82 -0.91
C PHE A 47 -9.22 -13.03 -0.19
N LEU A 48 -8.43 -13.63 0.69
CA LEU A 48 -8.88 -14.55 1.72
C LEU A 48 -8.53 -13.93 3.07
N VAL A 49 -9.54 -13.59 3.85
CA VAL A 49 -9.39 -12.87 5.13
C VAL A 49 -9.91 -13.70 6.30
N SER A 50 -9.29 -13.52 7.46
CA SER A 50 -9.80 -14.02 8.74
C SER A 50 -11.11 -13.31 9.08
N ASN A 51 -12.10 -14.08 9.55
CA ASN A 51 -13.34 -13.53 10.11
C ASN A 51 -13.23 -13.27 11.63
N GLY A 52 -12.05 -13.49 12.24
CA GLY A 52 -11.81 -13.38 13.68
C GLY A 52 -12.21 -14.60 14.52
N VAL A 53 -12.72 -15.68 13.90
CA VAL A 53 -13.23 -16.89 14.55
C VAL A 53 -12.87 -18.13 13.72
N GLY A 54 -11.76 -18.80 14.07
CA GLY A 54 -11.33 -20.03 13.38
C GLY A 54 -10.79 -21.10 14.33
N ASP A 55 -11.43 -22.27 14.33
CA ASP A 55 -10.86 -23.50 14.91
C ASP A 55 -9.96 -24.16 13.86
N ASN A 56 -8.72 -24.50 14.21
CA ASN A 56 -7.98 -25.47 13.41
C ASN A 56 -8.50 -26.90 13.69
N ALA A 57 -8.14 -27.88 12.86
CA ALA A 57 -8.57 -29.28 13.00
C ALA A 57 -8.17 -29.96 14.33
N TYR A 58 -7.44 -29.26 15.20
CA TYR A 58 -7.02 -29.69 16.53
C TYR A 58 -7.77 -28.97 17.66
N GLY A 59 -8.80 -28.18 17.36
CA GLY A 59 -9.59 -27.44 18.37
C GLY A 59 -8.81 -26.33 19.08
N ILE A 60 -7.74 -25.83 18.46
CA ILE A 60 -7.02 -24.66 18.93
C ILE A 60 -7.61 -23.45 18.20
N GLU A 61 -8.20 -22.52 18.96
CA GLU A 61 -8.64 -21.22 18.46
C GLU A 61 -7.43 -20.50 17.85
N ARG A 62 -7.48 -20.29 16.54
CA ARG A 62 -6.53 -19.42 15.85
C ARG A 62 -7.18 -18.04 15.77
N VAL A 63 -6.71 -17.13 16.63
CA VAL A 63 -7.25 -15.78 16.76
C VAL A 63 -6.46 -14.82 15.86
N ASP A 64 -6.50 -15.06 14.54
CA ASP A 64 -6.04 -14.01 13.62
C ASP A 64 -7.11 -12.91 13.62
N PRO A 65 -6.76 -11.63 13.91
CA PRO A 65 -7.75 -10.58 14.03
C PRO A 65 -8.61 -10.45 12.78
N VAL A 66 -9.88 -10.06 12.97
CA VAL A 66 -10.84 -9.86 11.87
C VAL A 66 -10.25 -8.96 10.77
N GLY A 67 -10.48 -9.34 9.52
CA GLY A 67 -9.99 -8.59 8.36
C GLY A 67 -8.53 -8.83 7.99
N THR A 68 -7.76 -9.57 8.81
CA THR A 68 -6.38 -9.93 8.47
C THR A 68 -6.34 -10.80 7.22
N ILE A 69 -5.51 -10.43 6.25
CA ILE A 69 -5.35 -11.15 4.99
C ILE A 69 -4.51 -12.41 5.23
N GLU A 70 -5.09 -13.59 4.99
CA GLU A 70 -4.37 -14.85 4.99
C GLU A 70 -3.75 -15.15 3.61
N ARG A 71 -4.46 -14.80 2.54
CA ARG A 71 -3.99 -14.97 1.16
C ARG A 71 -4.44 -13.84 0.26
N PHE A 72 -3.54 -13.47 -0.65
CA PHE A 72 -3.82 -12.58 -1.77
C PHE A 72 -3.53 -13.34 -3.06
N ASN A 73 -4.51 -13.41 -3.97
CA ASN A 73 -4.42 -14.16 -5.22
C ASN A 73 -3.87 -15.59 -5.01
N TYR A 74 -4.41 -16.27 -4.01
CA TYR A 74 -4.08 -17.63 -3.58
C TYR A 74 -2.68 -17.82 -2.95
N LEU A 75 -1.89 -16.76 -2.83
CA LEU A 75 -0.56 -16.78 -2.21
C LEU A 75 -0.59 -16.27 -0.77
N THR A 76 0.21 -16.87 0.11
CA THR A 76 0.41 -16.44 1.51
C THR A 76 1.53 -15.40 1.65
N SER A 77 2.29 -15.17 0.60
CA SER A 77 3.33 -14.15 0.49
C SER A 77 3.49 -13.74 -0.97
N LEU A 78 3.99 -12.55 -1.21
CA LEU A 78 4.41 -12.14 -2.54
C LEU A 78 5.65 -12.94 -2.99
N LEU A 79 5.96 -12.85 -4.29
CA LEU A 79 7.13 -13.47 -4.92
C LEU A 79 7.95 -12.45 -5.71
N ILE A 80 7.81 -11.17 -5.36
CA ILE A 80 8.22 -10.02 -6.18
C ILE A 80 9.52 -9.41 -5.64
N TRP A 81 9.67 -9.39 -4.31
CA TRP A 81 10.76 -8.71 -3.62
C TRP A 81 11.93 -9.65 -3.30
N SER A 82 13.09 -9.08 -2.99
CA SER A 82 14.32 -9.87 -2.83
C SER A 82 14.47 -10.54 -1.46
N ASP A 83 13.70 -10.13 -0.47
CA ASP A 83 13.73 -10.73 0.88
C ASP A 83 12.36 -11.24 1.33
N GLN A 84 12.37 -12.09 2.36
CA GLN A 84 11.14 -12.69 2.88
C GLN A 84 10.23 -11.66 3.55
N TYR A 85 10.80 -10.66 4.22
CA TYR A 85 10.07 -9.64 4.96
C TYR A 85 9.24 -8.74 4.03
N ALA A 86 9.86 -8.27 2.96
CA ALA A 86 9.26 -7.45 1.91
C ALA A 86 8.14 -8.17 1.17
N ASN A 87 8.22 -9.50 1.08
CA ASN A 87 7.18 -10.33 0.50
C ASN A 87 6.03 -10.68 1.47
N MET A 88 6.09 -10.28 2.75
CA MET A 88 5.00 -10.55 3.69
C MET A 88 3.73 -9.75 3.33
N ILE A 89 2.59 -10.42 3.38
CA ILE A 89 1.26 -9.82 3.32
C ILE A 89 0.80 -9.64 4.77
N ASN A 90 0.88 -8.41 5.27
CA ASN A 90 0.63 -8.08 6.67
C ASN A 90 -0.61 -7.18 6.80
N GLY A 91 -1.42 -7.46 7.83
CA GLY A 91 -2.57 -6.64 8.19
C GLY A 91 -3.78 -6.88 7.30
N THR A 92 -4.58 -5.83 7.13
CA THR A 92 -5.87 -5.86 6.43
C THR A 92 -5.75 -5.25 5.04
N ASP A 93 -6.86 -5.09 4.32
CA ASP A 93 -6.91 -4.33 3.06
C ASP A 93 -6.94 -2.80 3.27
N GLY A 94 -6.86 -2.34 4.52
CA GLY A 94 -6.88 -0.93 4.89
C GLY A 94 -8.28 -0.31 5.02
N THR A 95 -9.36 -1.11 4.88
CA THR A 95 -10.74 -0.63 5.06
C THR A 95 -11.23 -0.70 6.51
N MET A 96 -10.62 -1.59 7.30
CA MET A 96 -10.88 -1.78 8.73
C MET A 96 -9.67 -2.41 9.41
N TRP A 97 -9.62 -2.30 10.74
CA TRP A 97 -8.62 -2.97 11.57
C TRP A 97 -9.29 -3.75 12.70
N HIS A 98 -8.48 -4.37 13.55
CA HIS A 98 -9.02 -5.11 14.69
C HIS A 98 -9.61 -4.16 15.75
N PRO A 99 -10.58 -4.62 16.54
CA PRO A 99 -11.11 -3.85 17.65
C PRO A 99 -10.05 -3.59 18.72
N ASN A 100 -10.32 -2.61 19.57
CA ASN A 100 -9.45 -2.15 20.67
C ASN A 100 -8.08 -1.66 20.19
N ALA A 101 -8.07 -0.84 19.14
CA ALA A 101 -6.85 -0.22 18.63
C ALA A 101 -6.16 0.63 19.71
N THR A 102 -4.82 0.57 19.79
CA THR A 102 -4.01 1.24 20.80
C THR A 102 -3.02 2.23 20.20
N LYS A 103 -2.64 3.24 20.96
CA LYS A 103 -1.77 4.33 20.49
C LYS A 103 -0.30 3.90 20.31
N ASP A 104 0.09 2.77 20.90
CA ASP A 104 1.45 2.23 20.90
C ASP A 104 1.68 1.17 19.81
N GLU A 105 0.63 0.76 19.10
CA GLU A 105 0.77 -0.25 18.05
C GLU A 105 1.05 0.34 16.65
N ARG A 106 1.55 -0.54 15.78
CA ARG A 106 1.59 -0.30 14.34
C ARG A 106 0.43 -1.06 13.71
N ILE A 107 -0.42 -0.35 12.99
CA ILE A 107 -1.44 -0.98 12.17
C ILE A 107 -0.89 -1.25 10.77
N TYR A 108 -1.19 -2.42 10.23
CA TYR A 108 -0.68 -2.85 8.93
C TYR A 108 -1.80 -2.87 7.90
N ALA A 109 -1.45 -2.55 6.66
CA ALA A 109 -2.33 -2.73 5.51
C ALA A 109 -1.50 -3.25 4.33
N PHE A 110 -2.05 -4.22 3.62
CA PHE A 110 -1.54 -4.66 2.34
C PHE A 110 -2.19 -3.85 1.23
N ILE A 111 -1.38 -3.19 0.40
CA ILE A 111 -1.85 -2.32 -0.67
C ILE A 111 -1.44 -2.95 -2.01
N PRO A 112 -2.36 -3.64 -2.72
CA PRO A 112 -2.08 -4.29 -3.99
C PRO A 112 -1.50 -3.34 -5.04
N ASP A 113 -2.01 -2.10 -5.09
CA ASP A 113 -1.63 -1.08 -6.08
C ASP A 113 -0.13 -0.70 -6.01
N ILE A 114 0.48 -0.84 -4.83
CA ILE A 114 1.93 -0.63 -4.63
C ILE A 114 2.66 -1.95 -4.31
N CYS A 115 1.97 -3.08 -4.38
CA CYS A 115 2.54 -4.43 -4.27
C CYS A 115 3.35 -4.68 -3.00
N ARG A 116 2.97 -4.07 -1.87
CA ARG A 116 3.62 -4.32 -0.57
C ARG A 116 2.68 -4.06 0.59
N SER A 117 3.06 -4.61 1.74
CA SER A 117 2.51 -4.19 3.02
C SER A 117 3.16 -2.89 3.49
N ILE A 118 2.34 -2.03 4.09
CA ILE A 118 2.75 -0.80 4.78
C ILE A 118 2.27 -0.85 6.22
N TYR A 119 2.83 0.01 7.06
CA TYR A 119 2.30 0.26 8.40
C TYR A 119 2.06 1.74 8.62
N LEU A 120 1.08 2.05 9.46
CA LEU A 120 0.79 3.39 9.95
C LEU A 120 1.07 3.44 11.46
N THR A 121 1.44 4.61 11.95
CA THR A 121 1.75 4.85 13.37
C THR A 121 0.85 5.94 13.91
N PHE A 122 0.45 5.82 15.17
CA PHE A 122 -0.40 6.81 15.84
C PHE A 122 0.26 8.19 15.78
N ASN A 123 -0.54 9.18 15.40
CA ASN A 123 -0.13 10.58 15.32
C ASN A 123 -0.86 11.42 16.39
N GLU A 124 -2.19 11.38 16.40
CA GLU A 124 -3.01 12.19 17.30
C GLU A 124 -4.40 11.60 17.52
N THR A 125 -5.09 12.06 18.56
CA THR A 125 -6.52 11.79 18.74
C THR A 125 -7.32 12.92 18.11
N ARG A 126 -8.28 12.56 17.27
CA ARG A 126 -9.26 13.44 16.64
C ARG A 126 -10.65 13.16 17.19
N ARG A 127 -11.58 14.04 16.89
CA ARG A 127 -13.00 13.85 17.16
C ARG A 127 -13.79 14.30 15.94
N ASN A 128 -14.71 13.46 15.50
CA ASN A 128 -15.53 13.78 14.33
C ASN A 128 -16.74 14.67 14.69
N ILE A 129 -17.54 15.01 13.68
CA ILE A 129 -18.73 15.86 13.85
C ILE A 129 -19.81 15.22 14.74
N ALA A 130 -19.76 13.90 14.92
CA ALA A 130 -20.69 13.12 15.74
C ALA A 130 -20.16 12.85 17.16
N ASP A 131 -19.12 13.57 17.61
CA ASP A 131 -18.50 13.44 18.94
C ASP A 131 -17.85 12.06 19.20
N VAL A 132 -17.50 11.32 18.14
CA VAL A 132 -16.78 10.05 18.24
C VAL A 132 -15.28 10.31 18.24
N ASP A 133 -14.58 9.77 19.23
CA ASP A 133 -13.12 9.83 19.32
C ASP A 133 -12.49 8.91 18.28
N LEU A 134 -11.51 9.41 17.55
CA LEU A 134 -10.80 8.72 16.48
C LEU A 134 -9.29 8.78 16.74
N TYR A 135 -8.61 7.68 16.46
CA TYR A 135 -7.15 7.64 16.45
C TYR A 135 -6.66 7.84 15.03
N ARG A 136 -5.93 8.93 14.80
CA ARG A 136 -5.30 9.21 13.53
C ARG A 136 -3.97 8.49 13.47
N TYR A 137 -3.84 7.55 12.54
CA TYR A 137 -2.58 6.92 12.19
C TYR A 137 -2.08 7.48 10.86
N THR A 138 -0.79 7.75 10.77
CA THR A 138 -0.17 8.34 9.57
C THR A 138 0.95 7.46 9.04
N LEU A 139 1.21 7.56 7.74
CA LEU A 139 2.34 6.90 7.11
C LEU A 139 3.66 7.52 7.59
N PRO A 140 4.55 6.76 8.25
CA PRO A 140 5.82 7.29 8.72
C PRO A 140 6.83 7.41 7.57
N LEU A 141 7.81 8.31 7.75
CA LEU A 141 8.92 8.56 6.80
C LEU A 141 9.68 7.29 6.41
N THR A 142 9.72 6.32 7.32
CA THR A 142 10.47 5.08 7.20
C THR A 142 9.93 4.14 6.12
N ILE A 143 8.70 4.29 5.64
CA ILE A 143 8.09 3.35 4.69
C ILE A 143 8.76 3.40 3.31
N PHE A 144 9.18 4.59 2.87
CA PHE A 144 9.84 4.81 1.58
C PHE A 144 11.29 5.32 1.72
N SER A 145 11.88 5.22 2.91
CA SER A 145 13.29 5.56 3.13
C SER A 145 14.23 4.43 2.67
N ASN A 146 15.44 4.78 2.27
CA ASN A 146 16.57 3.87 2.08
C ASN A 146 17.13 3.43 3.44
N SER A 147 16.42 2.52 4.10
CA SER A 147 16.76 1.95 5.40
C SER A 147 17.10 0.46 5.29
N SER A 148 17.69 -0.11 6.34
CA SER A 148 17.95 -1.56 6.41
C SER A 148 16.65 -2.39 6.32
N GLU A 149 15.54 -1.87 6.86
CA GLU A 149 14.22 -2.50 6.81
C GLU A 149 13.68 -2.57 5.38
N ASN A 150 13.98 -1.58 4.54
CA ASN A 150 13.45 -1.51 3.17
C ASN A 150 14.36 -2.13 2.11
N ARG A 151 15.50 -2.72 2.48
CA ARG A 151 16.47 -3.26 1.50
C ARG A 151 15.85 -4.29 0.55
N GLY A 152 14.92 -5.11 1.03
CA GLY A 152 14.20 -6.09 0.21
C GLY A 152 13.35 -5.52 -0.92
N PHE A 153 12.96 -4.26 -0.79
CA PHE A 153 12.14 -3.55 -1.80
C PHE A 153 12.98 -2.88 -2.89
N CYS A 154 14.31 -2.94 -2.76
CA CYS A 154 15.21 -2.31 -3.71
C CYS A 154 15.50 -3.25 -4.89
N MET A 155 15.86 -2.68 -6.03
CA MET A 155 16.11 -3.45 -7.24
C MET A 155 17.58 -3.88 -7.33
N ASN A 156 17.85 -5.00 -8.00
CA ASN A 156 19.23 -5.38 -8.31
C ASN A 156 19.86 -4.31 -9.23
N GLY A 157 20.84 -3.59 -8.69
CA GLY A 157 21.69 -2.67 -9.45
C GLY A 157 23.02 -3.33 -9.82
N THR A 158 23.78 -2.65 -10.69
CA THR A 158 25.16 -2.99 -11.00
C THR A 158 26.09 -1.94 -10.42
N THR A 159 27.10 -2.37 -9.66
CA THR A 159 28.14 -1.47 -9.13
C THR A 159 29.38 -1.46 -10.04
N PHE A 160 30.27 -0.49 -9.82
CA PHE A 160 31.59 -0.46 -10.45
C PHE A 160 32.33 -1.77 -10.10
N ASN A 161 32.63 -2.59 -11.11
CA ASN A 161 33.15 -3.98 -11.06
C ASN A 161 32.13 -5.14 -11.22
N ASN A 162 30.91 -4.90 -11.73
CA ASN A 162 29.91 -5.96 -12.00
C ASN A 162 29.48 -6.78 -10.77
N ILE A 163 29.53 -6.17 -9.58
CA ILE A 163 28.93 -6.77 -8.37
C ILE A 163 27.47 -6.34 -8.34
N TYR A 164 26.57 -7.32 -8.29
CA TYR A 164 25.14 -7.08 -8.12
C TYR A 164 24.87 -6.66 -6.67
N GLU A 165 24.49 -5.42 -6.47
CA GLU A 165 24.07 -4.90 -5.17
C GLU A 165 22.68 -4.30 -5.29
N LEU A 166 21.84 -4.51 -4.27
CA LEU A 166 20.52 -3.88 -4.22
C LEU A 166 20.70 -2.36 -4.18
N GLN A 167 20.17 -1.68 -5.19
CA GLN A 167 20.19 -0.23 -5.30
C GLN A 167 18.79 0.30 -4.98
N CYS A 168 18.70 0.96 -3.84
CA CYS A 168 17.49 1.67 -3.44
C CYS A 168 17.41 3.02 -4.16
N LEU A 169 16.19 3.50 -4.39
CA LEU A 169 15.96 4.87 -4.79
C LEU A 169 16.29 5.83 -3.63
N PRO A 170 16.47 7.14 -3.90
CA PRO A 170 16.49 8.15 -2.85
C PRO A 170 15.28 8.06 -1.91
N ASP A 171 15.43 8.57 -0.70
CA ASP A 171 14.36 8.58 0.30
C ASP A 171 13.07 9.18 -0.26
N GLY A 172 11.92 8.64 0.16
CA GLY A 172 10.58 9.05 -0.26
C GLY A 172 10.12 8.49 -1.61
N LEU A 173 10.98 7.73 -2.30
CA LEU A 173 10.65 7.07 -3.56
C LEU A 173 10.56 5.54 -3.39
N PHE A 174 9.60 4.95 -4.08
CA PHE A 174 9.39 3.50 -4.07
C PHE A 174 9.15 2.98 -5.48
N THR A 175 9.87 1.95 -5.90
CA THR A 175 9.69 1.37 -7.24
C THR A 175 8.59 0.33 -7.25
N GLN A 176 7.65 0.46 -8.18
CA GLN A 176 6.62 -0.53 -8.48
C GLN A 176 6.93 -1.34 -9.74
N THR A 177 8.04 -1.04 -10.41
CA THR A 177 8.50 -1.72 -11.63
C THR A 177 8.44 -3.26 -11.54
N PRO A 178 8.76 -3.91 -10.40
CA PRO A 178 8.67 -5.36 -10.28
C PRO A 178 7.28 -5.98 -10.42
N CYS A 179 6.22 -5.19 -10.22
CA CYS A 179 4.85 -5.66 -10.25
C CYS A 179 3.97 -4.93 -11.26
N GLN A 180 4.46 -3.83 -11.83
CA GLN A 180 3.78 -3.08 -12.88
C GLN A 180 4.29 -3.55 -14.23
N HIS A 181 3.46 -4.29 -14.96
CA HIS A 181 3.81 -4.86 -16.25
C HIS A 181 2.91 -4.31 -17.37
N PHE A 182 3.51 -4.15 -18.55
CA PHE A 182 2.86 -3.76 -19.79
C PHE A 182 2.71 -4.95 -20.74
N GLY A 183 1.68 -4.91 -21.58
CA GLY A 183 1.55 -5.77 -22.76
C GLY A 183 0.85 -7.11 -22.51
N GLY A 184 0.03 -7.22 -21.45
CA GLY A 184 -0.75 -8.42 -21.13
C GLY A 184 0.15 -9.66 -21.07
N SER A 185 -0.02 -10.57 -22.04
CA SER A 185 0.78 -11.80 -22.16
C SER A 185 2.30 -11.60 -22.35
N LEU A 186 2.78 -10.40 -22.70
CA LEU A 186 4.21 -10.11 -22.85
C LEU A 186 4.89 -9.72 -21.53
N SER A 187 4.11 -9.33 -20.50
CA SER A 187 4.56 -9.04 -19.12
C SER A 187 5.88 -8.25 -19.04
N ILE A 188 5.99 -7.14 -19.78
CA ILE A 188 7.19 -6.31 -19.82
C ILE A 188 7.20 -5.37 -18.60
N PRO A 189 8.22 -5.35 -17.73
CA PRO A 189 8.28 -4.43 -16.60
C PRO A 189 8.18 -2.97 -17.05
N PHE A 190 7.33 -2.18 -16.39
CA PHE A 190 7.13 -0.76 -16.70
C PHE A 190 7.62 0.11 -15.54
N PRO A 191 8.45 1.15 -15.78
CA PRO A 191 9.14 1.87 -14.72
C PRO A 191 8.21 2.86 -13.99
N ILE A 192 7.41 2.34 -13.05
CA ILE A 192 6.55 3.17 -12.19
C ILE A 192 7.24 3.38 -10.85
N ILE A 193 7.34 4.64 -10.44
CA ILE A 193 7.87 5.07 -9.14
C ILE A 193 6.74 5.78 -8.38
N ALA A 194 6.45 5.31 -7.18
CA ALA A 194 5.52 5.92 -6.25
C ALA A 194 6.26 6.86 -5.29
N SER A 195 5.53 7.87 -4.81
CA SER A 195 5.94 8.82 -3.79
C SER A 195 4.71 9.40 -3.10
N ASN A 196 4.89 10.12 -1.99
CA ASN A 196 3.82 10.97 -1.49
C ASN A 196 3.60 12.18 -2.43
N PRO A 197 2.40 12.78 -2.45
CA PRO A 197 2.12 13.95 -3.28
C PRO A 197 3.14 15.09 -3.09
N HIS A 198 3.52 15.73 -4.20
CA HIS A 198 4.59 16.73 -4.27
C HIS A 198 5.92 16.29 -3.62
N PHE A 199 6.22 14.99 -3.64
CA PHE A 199 7.41 14.40 -3.04
C PHE A 199 7.58 14.71 -1.55
N LEU A 200 6.46 14.78 -0.81
CA LEU A 200 6.52 14.89 0.66
C LEU A 200 7.40 13.78 1.23
N ASP A 201 8.33 14.16 2.12
CA ASP A 201 9.31 13.28 2.78
C ASP A 201 10.41 12.70 1.87
N ALA A 202 10.53 13.18 0.63
CA ALA A 202 11.59 12.74 -0.27
C ALA A 202 12.93 13.46 -0.04
N ASP A 203 14.00 12.82 -0.51
CA ASP A 203 15.35 13.40 -0.54
C ASP A 203 15.34 14.75 -1.30
N PRO A 204 16.07 15.78 -0.85
CA PRO A 204 16.15 17.07 -1.54
C PRO A 204 16.49 16.97 -3.03
N ILE A 205 17.30 15.99 -3.45
CA ILE A 205 17.62 15.80 -4.88
C ILE A 205 16.38 15.51 -5.73
N VAL A 206 15.35 14.89 -5.15
CA VAL A 206 14.08 14.58 -5.83
C VAL A 206 13.21 15.83 -5.88
N LEU A 207 13.15 16.60 -4.79
CA LEU A 207 12.40 17.85 -4.71
C LEU A 207 12.92 18.89 -5.71
N ASP A 208 14.25 18.97 -5.86
CA ASP A 208 14.90 19.93 -6.77
C ASP A 208 14.85 19.48 -8.24
N ALA A 209 14.49 18.22 -8.52
CA ALA A 209 14.45 17.68 -9.87
C ALA A 209 13.23 18.13 -10.69
N VAL A 210 12.16 18.59 -10.02
CA VAL A 210 10.90 18.98 -10.67
C VAL A 210 10.41 20.32 -10.10
N GLU A 211 10.36 21.34 -10.96
CA GLU A 211 9.80 22.64 -10.60
C GLU A 211 8.29 22.55 -10.32
N GLY A 212 7.80 23.32 -9.34
CA GLY A 212 6.37 23.40 -8.97
C GLY A 212 5.93 22.40 -7.89
N MET A 213 6.85 21.63 -7.32
CA MET A 213 6.57 20.76 -6.18
C MET A 213 6.59 21.55 -4.86
N HIS A 214 5.54 21.40 -4.06
CA HIS A 214 5.31 22.13 -2.82
C HIS A 214 4.81 21.15 -1.74
N PRO A 215 5.71 20.33 -1.17
CA PRO A 215 5.32 19.34 -0.16
C PRO A 215 4.67 20.02 1.05
N ASN A 216 3.52 19.51 1.47
CA ASN A 216 2.81 20.00 2.64
C ASN A 216 2.22 18.82 3.41
N ASP A 217 2.65 18.70 4.66
CA ASP A 217 2.27 17.60 5.54
C ASP A 217 0.75 17.44 5.70
N THR A 218 0.03 18.55 5.87
CA THR A 218 -1.40 18.55 6.19
C THR A 218 -2.27 18.03 5.05
N ILE A 219 -1.85 18.22 3.80
CA ILE A 219 -2.64 17.85 2.61
C ILE A 219 -2.03 16.71 1.79
N HIS A 220 -0.76 16.36 2.01
CA HIS A 220 -0.07 15.31 1.25
C HIS A 220 0.28 14.09 2.08
N ARG A 221 0.12 14.11 3.42
CA ARG A 221 0.35 12.91 4.24
C ARG A 221 -0.86 12.00 4.23
N SER A 222 -0.64 10.73 3.88
CA SER A 222 -1.65 9.68 4.00
C SER A 222 -1.95 9.37 5.47
N PHE A 223 -3.23 9.24 5.80
CA PHE A 223 -3.69 8.92 7.14
C PHE A 223 -4.91 7.99 7.11
N ALA A 224 -5.14 7.31 8.23
CA ALA A 224 -6.37 6.60 8.55
C ALA A 224 -6.87 7.08 9.90
N ASP A 225 -8.15 7.45 9.98
CA ASP A 225 -8.81 7.77 11.25
C ASP A 225 -9.66 6.55 11.65
N ILE A 226 -9.31 5.94 12.78
CA ILE A 226 -9.86 4.66 13.24
C ILE A 226 -10.64 4.87 14.53
N GLU A 227 -11.83 4.28 14.63
CA GLU A 227 -12.57 4.27 15.89
C GLU A 227 -11.96 3.19 16.79
N PRO A 228 -11.41 3.56 17.96
CA PRO A 228 -10.56 2.65 18.71
C PRO A 228 -11.27 1.40 19.23
N THR A 229 -12.59 1.45 19.46
CA THR A 229 -13.32 0.31 20.00
C THR A 229 -13.57 -0.74 18.92
N THR A 230 -13.98 -0.33 17.73
CA THR A 230 -14.42 -1.22 16.64
C THR A 230 -13.36 -1.53 15.60
N GLY A 231 -12.36 -0.66 15.41
CA GLY A 231 -11.36 -0.78 14.35
C GLY A 231 -11.81 -0.14 13.04
#